data_AF-A0A1F9QAU4-F1
#
_entry.id   AF-A0A1F9QAU4-F1
#
_cell.length_a   1.000
_cell.length_b   1.000
_cell.length_c   1.000
_cell.angle_alpha   90.00
_cell.angle_beta   90.00
_cell.angle_gamma   90.00
#
_symmetry.space_group_name_H-M   'P 1'
#
loop_
_entity.id
_entity.type
_entity.pdbx_description
1 polymer ?
#
loop_
_entity_poly.entity_id
_entity_poly.type
_entity_poly.pdbx_seq_one_letter_code
_entity_poly.pdbx_strand_id
1 'polypeptide(L)'
;MPIKSENKAVCGGGASGRPLFALASRAGQILLPSLLVIPSLMLFVYLLYETTKISRAKIQQQFAVDSAAFIQMTDYVNLFNRTAYVNGAFPYRIFKEAYECPPETPMQMASGSGEKCPYDMLFEAGAIPKSKSDVKGAQPDTLDKSGKWEIAFDETARPEFKDNPSGKTDTPMFNLITQDQGVKIMLEWGSAIGYYKFYSQVYSLLGTVETSQYTVFERLTDGFSFFKKSYFLNSGTCESEQAQSCGNDGIYSPNGFNSNKIRDGNNFHMHYIQKIIFYAKVFTGSTLPPYYLGKSNPPMDMTTMDPKGLFQLATVENGPLQTFGEGLDVYQGWDAPSNYFNINFNQLAKCNETGRPCVHAKIAAQCPQLKTDGNNCVWPNPTPKYQTRLYP
;
A
#
# COMPACT_ATOMS: atom_id res chain seq x y z
N MET A 1 -64.46 40.83 58.99
CA MET A 1 -64.57 42.31 58.97
C MET A 1 -64.19 42.80 57.58
N PRO A 2 -64.84 43.87 57.10
CA PRO A 2 -65.61 43.91 55.86
C PRO A 2 -64.80 44.52 54.70
N ILE A 3 -65.28 44.55 53.46
CA ILE A 3 -66.09 45.66 52.93
C ILE A 3 -66.93 45.16 51.75
N LYS A 4 -68.25 45.37 51.90
CA LYS A 4 -69.29 45.43 50.86
C LYS A 4 -69.07 46.67 49.98
N SER A 5 -69.32 46.57 48.68
CA SER A 5 -70.37 47.27 47.91
C SER A 5 -69.66 47.95 46.72
N GLU A 6 -70.20 48.16 45.52
CA GLU A 6 -71.59 48.34 45.13
C GLU A 6 -71.70 48.25 43.60
N ASN A 7 -72.94 48.06 43.17
CA ASN A 7 -73.41 47.89 41.80
C ASN A 7 -73.09 49.03 40.84
N LYS A 8 -73.05 48.70 39.53
CA LYS A 8 -73.84 49.40 38.52
C LYS A 8 -74.06 48.53 37.27
N ALA A 9 -75.33 48.23 37.00
CA ALA A 9 -75.81 47.74 35.73
C ALA A 9 -76.02 48.93 34.77
N VAL A 10 -75.65 48.78 33.49
CA VAL A 10 -76.26 49.51 32.37
C VAL A 10 -76.34 48.58 31.17
N CYS A 11 -77.57 48.40 30.66
CA CYS A 11 -77.90 47.72 29.42
C CYS A 11 -77.61 48.62 28.21
N GLY A 12 -77.24 47.99 27.09
CA GLY A 12 -77.16 48.56 25.75
C GLY A 12 -76.19 47.69 24.96
N GLY A 13 -76.55 46.97 23.92
CA GLY A 13 -77.36 47.29 22.74
C GLY A 13 -76.70 46.50 21.61
N GLY A 14 -77.47 45.97 20.66
CA GLY A 14 -77.07 44.82 19.87
C GLY A 14 -75.90 45.03 18.90
N ALA A 15 -75.18 43.95 18.64
CA ALA A 15 -74.71 43.59 17.31
C ALA A 15 -74.43 42.08 17.32
N SER A 16 -75.35 41.32 16.73
CA SER A 16 -75.23 39.89 16.50
C SER A 16 -74.10 39.59 15.50
N GLY A 17 -72.86 39.56 15.98
CA GLY A 17 -71.75 38.92 15.28
C GLY A 17 -71.85 37.41 15.43
N ARG A 18 -72.64 36.76 14.56
CA ARG A 18 -72.63 35.30 14.43
C ARG A 18 -71.23 34.85 14.00
N PRO A 19 -70.51 33.98 14.75
CA PRO A 19 -69.32 33.35 14.22
C PRO A 19 -69.76 32.39 13.10
N LEU A 20 -69.23 32.61 11.90
CA LEU A 20 -69.54 31.89 10.66
C LEU A 20 -69.11 30.41 10.65
N PHE A 21 -68.83 29.82 11.82
CA PHE A 21 -68.34 28.45 11.99
C PHE A 21 -69.25 27.54 12.83
N ALA A 22 -70.50 27.93 13.08
CA ALA A 22 -71.39 27.16 13.95
C ALA A 22 -72.59 26.52 13.22
N LEU A 23 -72.44 26.15 11.95
CA LEU A 23 -73.39 25.33 11.19
C LEU A 23 -72.63 24.42 10.20
N ALA A 24 -71.74 23.57 10.73
CA ALA A 24 -71.20 22.44 9.97
C ALA A 24 -71.68 21.16 10.65
N SER A 25 -72.36 20.32 9.87
CA SER A 25 -72.82 19.00 10.27
C SER A 25 -71.69 18.19 10.92
N ARG A 26 -72.00 17.39 11.95
CA ARG A 26 -71.05 16.45 12.57
C ARG A 26 -70.38 15.49 11.56
N ALA A 27 -70.95 15.34 10.36
CA ALA A 27 -70.36 14.60 9.26
C ALA A 27 -69.07 15.27 8.72
N GLY A 28 -68.99 16.60 8.68
CA GLY A 28 -67.82 17.34 8.17
C GLY A 28 -66.58 17.26 9.06
N GLN A 29 -66.76 17.08 10.38
CA GLN A 29 -65.66 16.87 11.34
C GLN A 29 -65.03 15.48 11.24
N ILE A 30 -65.73 14.49 10.69
CA ILE A 30 -65.20 13.13 10.44
C ILE A 30 -64.65 13.05 9.00
N LEU A 31 -65.33 13.71 8.04
CA LEU A 31 -64.95 13.71 6.62
C LEU A 31 -63.61 14.42 6.34
N LEU A 32 -63.35 15.58 6.94
CA LEU A 32 -62.10 16.32 6.70
C LEU A 32 -60.85 15.53 7.12
N PRO A 33 -60.79 14.93 8.33
CA PRO A 33 -59.68 14.05 8.71
C PRO A 33 -59.60 12.79 7.84
N SER A 34 -60.72 12.16 7.47
CA SER A 34 -60.68 10.93 6.67
C SER A 34 -60.26 11.14 5.22
N LEU A 35 -60.49 12.34 4.66
CA LEU A 35 -60.26 12.64 3.25
C LEU A 35 -58.92 13.37 3.01
N LEU A 36 -58.39 14.08 4.02
CA LEU A 36 -57.08 14.72 3.94
C LEU A 36 -56.06 14.10 4.89
N VAL A 37 -56.38 13.97 6.18
CA VAL A 37 -55.37 13.52 7.18
C VAL A 37 -54.98 12.06 6.97
N ILE A 38 -55.94 11.15 6.77
CA ILE A 38 -55.63 9.72 6.60
C ILE A 38 -54.85 9.44 5.29
N PRO A 39 -55.26 9.96 4.10
CA PRO A 39 -54.50 9.76 2.87
C PRO A 39 -53.13 10.45 2.90
N SER A 40 -53.02 11.65 3.48
CA SER A 40 -51.72 12.33 3.64
C SER A 40 -50.80 11.59 4.60
N LEU A 41 -51.32 11.05 5.71
CA LEU A 41 -50.54 10.24 6.65
C LEU A 41 -50.07 8.93 5.98
N MET A 42 -50.94 8.27 5.21
CA MET A 42 -50.56 7.09 4.43
C MET A 42 -49.45 7.42 3.42
N LEU A 43 -49.59 8.50 2.64
CA LEU A 43 -48.55 8.95 1.71
C LEU A 43 -47.22 9.23 2.43
N PHE A 44 -47.27 9.86 3.62
CA PHE A 44 -46.08 10.12 4.42
C PHE A 44 -45.41 8.83 4.91
N VAL A 45 -46.19 7.85 5.40
CA VAL A 45 -45.68 6.54 5.80
C VAL A 45 -45.04 5.80 4.60
N TYR A 46 -45.69 5.83 3.44
CA TYR A 46 -45.14 5.24 2.21
C TYR A 46 -43.85 5.95 1.76
N LEU A 47 -43.77 7.27 1.90
CA LEU A 47 -42.57 8.03 1.59
C LEU A 47 -41.40 7.64 2.51
N LEU A 48 -41.65 7.47 3.82
CA LEU A 48 -40.65 6.97 4.76
C LEU A 48 -40.20 5.54 4.42
N TYR A 49 -41.13 4.66 4.05
CA TYR A 49 -40.81 3.29 3.65
C TYR A 49 -39.96 3.24 2.37
N GLU A 50 -40.32 3.97 1.32
CA GLU A 50 -39.55 4.01 0.07
C GLU A 50 -38.17 4.66 0.27
N THR A 51 -38.09 5.72 1.08
CA THR A 51 -36.81 6.35 1.42
C THR A 51 -35.90 5.40 2.19
N THR A 52 -36.44 4.64 3.16
CA THR A 52 -35.66 3.67 3.93
C THR A 52 -35.21 2.48 3.09
N LYS A 53 -36.03 2.02 2.13
CA LYS A 53 -35.65 0.99 1.16
C LYS A 53 -34.45 1.42 0.31
N ILE A 54 -34.48 2.64 -0.24
CA ILE A 54 -33.37 3.19 -1.04
C ILE A 54 -32.13 3.43 -0.17
N SER A 55 -32.32 3.96 1.04
CA SER A 55 -31.23 4.17 1.99
C SER A 55 -30.52 2.86 2.35
N ARG A 56 -31.28 1.79 2.63
CA ARG A 56 -30.72 0.46 2.89
C ARG A 56 -29.93 -0.07 1.70
N ALA A 57 -30.46 0.05 0.48
CA ALA A 57 -29.78 -0.37 -0.73
C ALA A 57 -28.46 0.41 -0.92
N LYS A 58 -28.48 1.74 -0.75
CA LYS A 58 -27.25 2.57 -0.83
C LYS A 58 -26.21 2.14 0.20
N ILE A 59 -26.60 1.95 1.46
CA ILE A 59 -25.68 1.51 2.54
C ILE A 59 -25.06 0.16 2.20
N GLN A 60 -25.84 -0.77 1.67
CA GLN A 60 -25.34 -2.07 1.24
C GLN A 60 -24.31 -1.95 0.11
N GLN A 61 -24.56 -1.09 -0.89
CA GLN A 61 -23.60 -0.84 -1.96
C GLN A 61 -22.33 -0.17 -1.44
N GLN A 62 -22.43 0.81 -0.53
CA GLN A 62 -21.28 1.46 0.08
C GLN A 62 -20.41 0.43 0.81
N PHE A 63 -21.02 -0.39 1.68
CA PHE A 63 -20.32 -1.43 2.40
C PHE A 63 -19.62 -2.45 1.46
N ALA A 64 -20.27 -2.79 0.34
CA ALA A 64 -19.71 -3.68 -0.65
C ALA A 64 -18.47 -3.09 -1.35
N VAL A 65 -18.49 -1.81 -1.71
CA VAL A 65 -17.34 -1.12 -2.32
C VAL A 65 -16.22 -0.94 -1.31
N ASP A 66 -16.53 -0.49 -0.10
CA ASP A 66 -15.57 -0.32 0.98
C ASP A 66 -14.77 -1.60 1.23
N SER A 67 -15.50 -2.73 1.33
CA SER A 67 -14.91 -4.06 1.53
C SER A 67 -14.07 -4.51 0.33
N ALA A 68 -14.56 -4.29 -0.89
CA ALA A 68 -13.86 -4.69 -2.11
C ALA A 68 -12.58 -3.87 -2.33
N ALA A 69 -12.66 -2.55 -2.16
CA ALA A 69 -11.53 -1.63 -2.26
C ALA A 69 -10.48 -1.92 -1.19
N PHE A 70 -10.91 -2.18 0.06
CA PHE A 70 -10.01 -2.52 1.16
C PHE A 70 -9.23 -3.81 0.90
N ILE A 71 -9.92 -4.88 0.47
CA ILE A 71 -9.28 -6.15 0.14
C ILE A 71 -8.28 -5.94 -1.00
N GLN A 72 -8.70 -5.25 -2.07
CA GLN A 72 -7.83 -5.06 -3.22
C GLN A 72 -6.59 -4.24 -2.88
N MET A 73 -6.72 -3.17 -2.09
CA MET A 73 -5.58 -2.36 -1.64
C MET A 73 -4.63 -3.14 -0.73
N THR A 74 -5.16 -4.09 0.04
CA THR A 74 -4.33 -4.94 0.91
C THR A 74 -3.32 -5.77 0.11
N ASP A 75 -3.66 -6.19 -1.12
CA ASP A 75 -2.70 -6.87 -2.00
C ASP A 75 -1.52 -5.97 -2.38
N TYR A 76 -1.75 -4.68 -2.64
CA TYR A 76 -0.69 -3.69 -2.91
C TYR A 76 0.16 -3.42 -1.67
N VAL A 77 -0.48 -3.22 -0.51
CA VAL A 77 0.21 -3.06 0.77
C VAL A 77 1.10 -4.26 1.09
N ASN A 78 0.63 -5.48 0.81
CA ASN A 78 1.41 -6.69 0.98
C ASN A 78 2.63 -6.74 0.06
N LEU A 79 2.46 -6.38 -1.22
CA LEU A 79 3.59 -6.25 -2.15
C LEU A 79 4.62 -5.25 -1.60
N PHE A 80 4.22 -4.01 -1.32
CA PHE A 80 5.15 -2.96 -0.89
C PHE A 80 5.88 -3.29 0.41
N ASN A 81 5.18 -3.88 1.39
CA ASN A 81 5.82 -4.34 2.63
C ASN A 81 6.83 -5.46 2.41
N ARG A 82 6.53 -6.42 1.53
CA ARG A 82 7.44 -7.53 1.22
C ARG A 82 8.66 -7.04 0.46
N THR A 83 8.46 -6.19 -0.55
CA THR A 83 9.55 -5.55 -1.31
C THR A 83 10.46 -4.73 -0.39
N ALA A 84 9.90 -3.89 0.48
CA ALA A 84 10.68 -3.13 1.47
C ALA A 84 11.51 -4.05 2.38
N TYR A 85 10.93 -5.17 2.82
CA TYR A 85 11.63 -6.13 3.67
C TYR A 85 12.81 -6.82 2.96
N VAL A 86 12.60 -7.23 1.71
CA VAL A 86 13.63 -7.85 0.85
C VAL A 86 14.75 -6.87 0.51
N ASN A 87 14.43 -5.58 0.31
CA ASN A 87 15.41 -4.55 -0.05
C ASN A 87 16.38 -4.19 1.08
N GLY A 88 15.89 -4.19 2.32
CA GLY A 88 16.64 -3.61 3.45
C GLY A 88 16.80 -4.56 4.62
N ALA A 89 15.72 -4.81 5.34
CA ALA A 89 15.78 -5.43 6.66
C ALA A 89 16.31 -6.87 6.64
N PHE A 90 15.94 -7.66 5.63
CA PHE A 90 16.42 -9.03 5.50
C PHE A 90 17.93 -9.09 5.22
N PRO A 91 18.46 -8.49 4.12
CA PRO A 91 19.89 -8.53 3.84
C PRO A 91 20.70 -7.84 4.96
N TYR A 92 20.22 -6.74 5.54
CA TYR A 92 20.86 -6.13 6.71
C TYR A 92 21.08 -7.13 7.85
N ARG A 93 20.03 -7.84 8.28
CA ARG A 93 20.08 -8.74 9.45
C ARG A 93 20.89 -10.00 9.19
N ILE A 94 20.70 -10.65 8.04
CA ILE A 94 21.33 -11.95 7.76
C ILE A 94 22.84 -11.81 7.60
N PHE A 95 23.32 -10.74 6.96
CA PHE A 95 24.75 -10.48 6.84
C PHE A 95 25.35 -9.96 8.13
N LYS A 96 24.59 -9.19 8.94
CA LYS A 96 25.04 -8.80 10.28
C LYS A 96 25.22 -10.03 11.17
N GLU A 97 24.24 -10.92 11.21
CA GLU A 97 24.35 -12.17 11.99
C GLU A 97 25.52 -13.05 11.55
N ALA A 98 25.77 -13.14 10.23
CA ALA A 98 26.82 -13.99 9.69
C ALA A 98 28.24 -13.40 9.81
N TYR A 99 28.40 -12.08 9.72
CA TYR A 99 29.72 -11.45 9.47
C TYR A 99 30.09 -10.29 10.39
N GLU A 100 29.24 -9.96 11.37
CA GLU A 100 29.56 -8.98 12.41
C GLU A 100 30.61 -9.52 13.38
N CYS A 101 31.52 -8.65 13.84
CA CYS A 101 32.46 -9.01 14.90
C CYS A 101 32.09 -8.34 16.24
N PRO A 102 31.96 -9.11 17.34
CA PRO A 102 31.84 -10.59 17.42
C PRO A 102 30.47 -11.10 16.90
N PRO A 103 30.33 -12.41 16.54
CA PRO A 103 31.25 -13.51 16.83
C PRO A 103 32.34 -13.77 15.78
N GLU A 104 32.27 -13.16 14.60
CA GLU A 104 33.29 -13.40 13.59
C GLU A 104 34.65 -12.81 13.96
N THR A 105 35.71 -13.42 13.45
CA THR A 105 37.07 -12.93 13.70
C THR A 105 37.37 -11.76 12.76
N PRO A 106 37.75 -10.58 13.27
CA PRO A 106 38.10 -9.47 12.42
C PRO A 106 39.33 -9.79 11.56
N MET A 107 39.32 -9.31 10.31
CA MET A 107 40.44 -9.48 9.39
C MET A 107 41.51 -8.43 9.69
N GLN A 108 42.77 -8.84 9.69
CA GLN A 108 43.88 -7.91 9.89
C GLN A 108 44.12 -7.04 8.66
N MET A 109 44.53 -5.79 8.88
CA MET A 109 45.00 -4.92 7.80
C MET A 109 46.39 -5.37 7.34
N ALA A 110 46.67 -5.30 6.05
CA ALA A 110 47.94 -5.66 5.45
C ALA A 110 49.11 -4.77 5.91
N SER A 111 48.82 -3.56 6.40
CA SER A 111 49.80 -2.67 7.04
C SER A 111 50.20 -3.10 8.45
N GLY A 112 49.53 -4.10 9.03
CA GLY A 112 49.72 -4.52 10.43
C GLY A 112 49.08 -3.58 11.47
N SER A 113 48.39 -2.51 11.02
CA SER A 113 47.79 -1.50 11.89
C SER A 113 46.26 -1.52 11.78
N GLY A 114 45.63 -2.30 12.66
CA GLY A 114 44.17 -2.36 12.80
C GLY A 114 43.51 -3.55 12.13
N GLU A 115 42.19 -3.55 12.24
CA GLU A 115 41.32 -4.70 11.98
C GLU A 115 40.04 -4.25 11.29
N LYS A 116 39.49 -5.08 10.41
CA LYS A 116 38.27 -4.82 9.65
C LYS A 116 37.31 -6.00 9.73
N CYS A 117 36.06 -5.72 10.06
CA CYS A 117 35.02 -6.75 10.05
C CYS A 117 34.56 -7.06 8.63
N PRO A 118 34.27 -8.34 8.31
CA PRO A 118 33.76 -8.69 6.99
C PRO A 118 32.43 -8.00 6.67
N TYR A 119 31.57 -7.82 7.68
CA TYR A 119 30.33 -7.05 7.52
C TYR A 119 30.56 -5.61 7.03
N ASP A 120 31.47 -4.87 7.68
CA ASP A 120 31.81 -3.50 7.27
C ASP A 120 32.48 -3.46 5.89
N MET A 121 33.33 -4.44 5.59
CA MET A 121 33.97 -4.56 4.27
C MET A 121 32.92 -4.73 3.15
N LEU A 122 31.92 -5.60 3.36
CA LEU A 122 30.84 -5.82 2.39
C LEU A 122 29.95 -4.59 2.22
N PHE A 123 29.67 -3.86 3.31
CA PHE A 123 28.93 -2.60 3.24
C PHE A 123 29.68 -1.54 2.42
N GLU A 124 30.96 -1.33 2.68
CA GLU A 124 31.82 -0.37 1.95
C GLU A 124 32.02 -0.73 0.48
N ALA A 125 31.92 -2.02 0.13
CA ALA A 125 31.91 -2.46 -1.26
C ALA A 125 30.54 -2.22 -1.95
N GLY A 126 29.53 -1.76 -1.20
CA GLY A 126 28.18 -1.59 -1.71
C GLY A 126 27.44 -2.91 -1.92
N ALA A 127 27.88 -3.99 -1.27
CA ALA A 127 27.31 -5.32 -1.45
C ALA A 127 26.00 -5.49 -0.67
N ILE A 128 25.93 -4.91 0.52
CA ILE A 128 24.79 -5.07 1.45
C ILE A 128 24.35 -3.72 1.99
N PRO A 129 23.07 -3.56 2.37
CA PRO A 129 22.62 -2.38 3.06
C PRO A 129 22.89 -2.49 4.57
N LYS A 130 23.13 -1.33 5.21
CA LYS A 130 23.38 -1.22 6.65
C LYS A 130 22.52 -0.12 7.26
N SER A 131 22.11 -0.31 8.52
CA SER A 131 21.42 0.74 9.28
C SER A 131 22.38 1.87 9.64
N LYS A 132 21.97 3.14 9.51
CA LYS A 132 22.77 4.30 9.98
C LYS A 132 22.97 4.30 11.50
N SER A 133 22.03 3.71 12.24
CA SER A 133 22.10 3.59 13.71
C SER A 133 22.78 2.29 14.16
N ASP A 134 23.45 1.57 13.26
CA ASP A 134 24.02 0.27 13.56
C ASP A 134 25.20 0.37 14.54
N VAL A 135 25.13 -0.39 15.63
CA VAL A 135 26.20 -0.47 16.63
C VAL A 135 26.98 -1.77 16.43
N LYS A 136 28.31 -1.63 16.35
CA LYS A 136 29.24 -2.74 16.16
C LYS A 136 29.16 -3.74 17.33
N GLY A 137 29.10 -5.03 17.04
CA GLY A 137 29.04 -6.11 18.03
C GLY A 137 27.74 -6.20 18.82
N ALA A 138 26.76 -5.33 18.54
CA ALA A 138 25.42 -5.39 19.12
C ALA A 138 24.48 -6.13 18.17
N GLN A 139 23.49 -6.83 18.74
CA GLN A 139 22.40 -7.40 17.94
C GLN A 139 21.63 -6.28 17.23
N PRO A 140 21.04 -6.54 16.03
CA PRO A 140 20.21 -5.57 15.35
C PRO A 140 19.06 -5.09 16.26
N ASP A 141 18.93 -3.77 16.42
CA ASP A 141 17.85 -3.19 17.23
C ASP A 141 16.47 -3.50 16.63
N THR A 142 15.47 -3.57 17.52
CA THR A 142 14.07 -3.66 17.09
C THR A 142 13.61 -2.30 16.56
N LEU A 143 13.31 -2.22 15.26
CA LEU A 143 12.92 -0.98 14.59
C LEU A 143 11.39 -0.78 14.55
N ASP A 144 10.64 -1.58 15.31
CA ASP A 144 9.16 -1.56 15.32
C ASP A 144 8.58 -0.23 15.80
N LYS A 145 9.29 0.47 16.68
CA LYS A 145 8.89 1.79 17.19
C LYS A 145 9.34 2.94 16.29
N SER A 146 10.31 2.73 15.39
CA SER A 146 10.80 3.79 14.51
C SER A 146 9.84 4.04 13.34
N GLY A 147 9.53 5.29 13.05
CA GLY A 147 8.75 5.66 11.85
C GLY A 147 9.52 5.46 10.54
N LYS A 148 10.85 5.40 10.60
CA LYS A 148 11.74 5.29 9.44
C LYS A 148 12.90 4.35 9.72
N TRP A 149 13.17 3.43 8.81
CA TRP A 149 14.32 2.54 8.89
C TRP A 149 15.39 3.09 7.96
N GLU A 150 16.47 3.62 8.53
CA GLU A 150 17.57 4.22 7.79
C GLU A 150 18.58 3.14 7.34
N ILE A 151 18.06 2.15 6.60
CA ILE A 151 18.83 1.04 6.06
C ILE A 151 19.06 1.32 4.57
N ALA A 152 20.30 1.51 4.17
CA ALA A 152 20.66 1.82 2.78
C ALA A 152 22.02 1.22 2.42
N PHE A 153 22.33 1.16 1.12
CA PHE A 153 23.70 0.89 0.66
C PHE A 153 24.62 2.08 0.96
N ASP A 154 25.92 1.84 0.91
CA ASP A 154 26.90 2.93 0.90
C ASP A 154 26.70 3.78 -0.36
N GLU A 155 26.34 5.06 -0.16
CA GLU A 155 26.06 6.02 -1.23
C GLU A 155 27.28 6.24 -2.15
N THR A 156 28.49 6.00 -1.66
CA THR A 156 29.71 6.14 -2.46
C THR A 156 29.97 4.93 -3.34
N ALA A 157 29.59 3.74 -2.89
CA ALA A 157 29.78 2.50 -3.63
C ALA A 157 28.60 2.19 -4.57
N ARG A 158 27.39 2.66 -4.25
CA ARG A 158 26.14 2.46 -5.01
C ARG A 158 25.38 3.78 -5.21
N PRO A 159 25.99 4.78 -5.88
CA PRO A 159 25.35 6.09 -6.08
C PRO A 159 24.01 6.00 -6.82
N GLU A 160 23.84 4.98 -7.68
CA GLU A 160 22.61 4.73 -8.43
C GLU A 160 21.41 4.32 -7.56
N PHE A 161 21.66 3.89 -6.33
CA PHE A 161 20.64 3.51 -5.35
C PHE A 161 20.58 4.47 -4.15
N LYS A 162 21.26 5.62 -4.22
CA LYS A 162 21.12 6.66 -3.20
C LYS A 162 19.67 7.14 -3.09
N ASP A 163 19.06 7.39 -4.24
CA ASP A 163 17.67 7.79 -4.39
C ASP A 163 16.86 6.63 -5.00
N ASN A 164 15.54 6.84 -5.15
CA ASN A 164 14.70 5.88 -5.85
C ASN A 164 14.93 5.98 -7.37
N PRO A 165 15.48 4.95 -8.03
CA PRO A 165 15.71 4.98 -9.46
C PRO A 165 14.38 5.07 -10.23
N SER A 166 14.37 5.86 -11.31
CA SER A 166 13.20 6.03 -12.18
C SER A 166 13.03 4.91 -13.21
N GLY A 167 13.76 3.80 -13.07
CA GLY A 167 13.81 2.74 -14.05
C GLY A 167 14.79 1.63 -13.66
N LYS A 168 14.83 0.57 -14.46
CA LYS A 168 15.73 -0.56 -14.23
C LYS A 168 17.20 -0.13 -14.30
N THR A 169 17.97 -0.54 -13.30
CA THR A 169 19.40 -0.23 -13.16
C THR A 169 20.19 -1.50 -12.88
N ASP A 170 20.44 -2.28 -13.93
CA ASP A 170 21.26 -3.49 -13.83
C ASP A 170 22.75 -3.13 -13.81
N THR A 171 23.52 -3.87 -13.03
CA THR A 171 24.97 -3.70 -12.88
C THR A 171 25.71 -4.76 -13.71
N PRO A 172 26.39 -4.37 -14.81
CA PRO A 172 27.07 -5.34 -15.67
C PRO A 172 28.23 -6.07 -14.98
N MET A 173 28.90 -5.38 -14.06
CA MET A 173 30.05 -5.90 -13.31
C MET A 173 30.05 -5.29 -11.91
N PHE A 174 29.98 -6.13 -10.89
CA PHE A 174 30.00 -5.72 -9.50
C PHE A 174 31.27 -6.21 -8.80
N ASN A 175 31.93 -5.33 -8.06
CA ASN A 175 33.11 -5.68 -7.26
C ASN A 175 32.66 -6.02 -5.83
N LEU A 176 32.42 -7.29 -5.55
CA LEU A 176 32.01 -7.75 -4.21
C LEU A 176 33.08 -7.46 -3.14
N ILE A 177 34.34 -7.61 -3.53
CA ILE A 177 35.50 -7.15 -2.77
C ILE A 177 36.30 -6.30 -3.75
N THR A 178 36.53 -5.04 -3.41
CA THR A 178 37.23 -4.11 -4.32
C THR A 178 38.72 -4.39 -4.38
N GLN A 179 39.39 -3.90 -5.42
CA GLN A 179 40.85 -4.02 -5.52
C GLN A 179 41.56 -3.35 -4.34
N ASP A 180 41.07 -2.18 -3.92
CA ASP A 180 41.62 -1.45 -2.78
C ASP A 180 41.51 -2.25 -1.47
N GLN A 181 40.34 -2.86 -1.24
CA GLN A 181 40.14 -3.77 -0.11
C GLN A 181 41.07 -4.99 -0.19
N GLY A 182 41.22 -5.61 -1.36
CA GLY A 182 42.12 -6.77 -1.53
C GLY A 182 43.61 -6.45 -1.30
N VAL A 183 44.03 -5.20 -1.52
CA VAL A 183 45.39 -4.72 -1.17
C VAL A 183 45.51 -4.50 0.34
N LYS A 184 44.54 -3.81 0.94
CA LYS A 184 44.60 -3.30 2.31
C LYS A 184 44.22 -4.31 3.38
N ILE A 185 43.41 -5.31 3.06
CA ILE A 185 42.90 -6.30 4.01
C ILE A 185 43.62 -7.63 3.76
N MET A 186 44.07 -8.30 4.83
CA MET A 186 44.59 -9.67 4.77
C MET A 186 43.44 -10.66 4.58
N LEU A 187 42.85 -10.66 3.39
CA LEU A 187 41.78 -11.57 3.00
C LEU A 187 42.32 -12.68 2.11
N GLU A 188 42.30 -13.91 2.60
CA GLU A 188 42.71 -15.08 1.82
C GLU A 188 41.64 -15.49 0.80
N TRP A 189 42.09 -16.09 -0.30
CA TRP A 189 41.23 -16.54 -1.39
C TRP A 189 40.10 -17.48 -0.94
N GLY A 190 40.36 -18.38 0.00
CA GLY A 190 39.36 -19.30 0.53
C GLY A 190 38.20 -18.58 1.21
N SER A 191 38.50 -17.58 2.04
CA SER A 191 37.50 -16.75 2.73
C SER A 191 36.72 -15.88 1.74
N ALA A 192 37.38 -15.31 0.74
CA ALA A 192 36.73 -14.54 -0.32
C ALA A 192 35.71 -15.38 -1.12
N ILE A 193 36.05 -16.63 -1.43
CA ILE A 193 35.10 -17.58 -2.04
C ILE A 193 33.91 -17.83 -1.09
N GLY A 194 34.15 -17.95 0.21
CA GLY A 194 33.09 -18.12 1.22
C GLY A 194 32.09 -16.96 1.21
N TYR A 195 32.59 -15.73 1.23
CA TYR A 195 31.75 -14.52 1.15
C TYR A 195 30.97 -14.45 -0.15
N TYR A 196 31.61 -14.76 -1.29
CA TYR A 196 30.92 -14.85 -2.58
C TYR A 196 29.78 -15.87 -2.58
N LYS A 197 30.03 -17.09 -2.07
CA LYS A 197 29.01 -18.15 -2.04
C LYS A 197 27.81 -17.77 -1.18
N PHE A 198 28.05 -17.23 0.02
CA PHE A 198 26.98 -16.80 0.89
C PHE A 198 26.20 -15.63 0.27
N TYR A 199 26.92 -14.65 -0.29
CA TYR A 199 26.33 -13.52 -0.97
C TYR A 199 25.40 -13.94 -2.10
N SER A 200 25.88 -14.80 -3.01
CA SER A 200 25.06 -15.29 -4.12
C SER A 200 23.88 -16.12 -3.63
N GLN A 201 24.05 -16.98 -2.62
CA GLN A 201 22.94 -17.75 -2.04
C GLN A 201 21.83 -16.87 -1.47
N VAL A 202 22.18 -15.86 -0.66
CA VAL A 202 21.21 -14.95 -0.05
C VAL A 202 20.46 -14.17 -1.12
N TYR A 203 21.18 -13.56 -2.07
CA TYR A 203 20.54 -12.74 -3.10
C TYR A 203 19.77 -13.55 -4.15
N SER A 204 20.17 -14.80 -4.44
CA SER A 204 19.37 -15.73 -5.24
C SER A 204 18.06 -16.11 -4.53
N LEU A 205 18.10 -16.34 -3.22
CA LEU A 205 16.90 -16.59 -2.43
C LEU A 205 15.98 -15.37 -2.44
N LEU A 206 16.51 -14.18 -2.18
CA LEU A 206 15.75 -12.93 -2.19
C LEU A 206 15.10 -12.67 -3.56
N GLY A 207 15.82 -12.88 -4.65
CA GLY A 207 15.26 -12.76 -6.01
C GLY A 207 14.14 -13.76 -6.27
N THR A 208 14.28 -15.00 -5.80
CA THR A 208 13.24 -16.03 -5.93
C THR A 208 11.99 -15.65 -5.12
N VAL A 209 12.18 -15.16 -3.89
CA VAL A 209 11.09 -14.69 -3.04
C VAL A 209 10.38 -13.53 -3.72
N GLU A 210 11.09 -12.49 -4.14
CA GLU A 210 10.47 -11.30 -4.76
C GLU A 210 9.75 -11.63 -6.06
N THR A 211 10.36 -12.47 -6.92
CA THR A 211 9.71 -12.96 -8.15
C THR A 211 8.42 -13.71 -7.85
N SER A 212 8.43 -14.57 -6.83
CA SER A 212 7.24 -15.30 -6.40
C SER A 212 6.17 -14.36 -5.83
N GLN A 213 6.56 -13.34 -5.04
CA GLN A 213 5.64 -12.35 -4.51
C GLN A 213 4.96 -11.54 -5.61
N TYR A 214 5.76 -11.05 -6.55
CA TYR A 214 5.24 -10.30 -7.69
C TYR A 214 4.32 -11.17 -8.55
N THR A 215 4.66 -12.45 -8.77
CA THR A 215 3.81 -13.38 -9.55
C THR A 215 2.46 -13.61 -8.88
N VAL A 216 2.43 -13.76 -7.55
CA VAL A 216 1.18 -13.86 -6.80
C VAL A 216 0.39 -12.56 -6.94
N PHE A 217 1.03 -11.41 -6.70
CA PHE A 217 0.39 -10.10 -6.85
C PHE A 217 -0.21 -9.89 -8.26
N GLU A 218 0.52 -10.24 -9.31
CA GLU A 218 0.07 -10.14 -10.68
C GLU A 218 -1.20 -10.98 -10.90
N ARG A 219 -1.24 -12.22 -10.39
CA ARG A 219 -2.42 -13.08 -10.47
C ARG A 219 -3.61 -12.55 -9.67
N LEU A 220 -3.37 -11.96 -8.49
CA LEU A 220 -4.44 -11.39 -7.65
C LEU A 220 -5.04 -10.13 -8.29
N THR A 221 -4.20 -9.33 -8.95
CA THR A 221 -4.58 -8.09 -9.63
C THR A 221 -4.92 -8.30 -11.11
N ASP A 222 -4.84 -9.53 -11.62
CA ASP A 222 -5.29 -9.85 -12.97
C ASP A 222 -6.82 -9.98 -12.99
N GLY A 223 -7.46 -9.13 -13.80
CA GLY A 223 -8.92 -9.00 -13.83
C GLY A 223 -9.58 -8.57 -12.50
N PHE A 224 -8.81 -8.27 -11.45
CA PHE A 224 -9.27 -7.82 -10.12
C PHE A 224 -10.33 -8.74 -9.51
N SER A 225 -10.11 -10.05 -9.59
CA SER A 225 -11.11 -11.05 -9.22
C SER A 225 -11.55 -10.98 -7.74
N PHE A 226 -10.67 -10.59 -6.83
CA PHE A 226 -10.99 -10.41 -5.41
C PHE A 226 -11.89 -9.20 -5.17
N PHE A 227 -11.64 -8.08 -5.85
CA PHE A 227 -12.53 -6.93 -5.81
C PHE A 227 -13.94 -7.34 -6.26
N LYS A 228 -14.05 -7.98 -7.43
CA LYS A 228 -15.35 -8.42 -8.00
C LYS A 228 -16.10 -9.36 -7.08
N LYS A 229 -15.41 -10.38 -6.54
CA LYS A 229 -16.01 -11.36 -5.62
C LYS A 229 -16.46 -10.72 -4.32
N SER A 230 -15.63 -9.86 -3.72
CA SER A 230 -15.97 -9.14 -2.49
C SER A 230 -17.19 -8.25 -2.70
N TYR A 231 -17.22 -7.49 -3.80
CA TYR A 231 -18.36 -6.64 -4.13
C TYR A 231 -19.63 -7.47 -4.41
N PHE A 232 -19.52 -8.55 -5.17
CA PHE A 232 -20.64 -9.45 -5.46
C PHE A 232 -21.29 -10.04 -4.20
N LEU A 233 -20.46 -10.56 -3.28
CA LEU A 233 -20.95 -11.18 -2.03
C LEU A 233 -21.67 -10.19 -1.11
N ASN A 234 -21.29 -8.92 -1.15
CA ASN A 234 -21.84 -7.90 -0.25
C ASN A 234 -22.99 -7.08 -0.88
N SER A 235 -22.99 -6.90 -2.19
CA SER A 235 -24.02 -6.09 -2.88
C SER A 235 -25.33 -6.85 -3.07
N GLY A 236 -25.29 -8.16 -3.33
CA GLY A 236 -26.49 -8.99 -3.57
C GLY A 236 -27.37 -8.55 -4.75
N THR A 237 -26.90 -7.60 -5.57
CA THR A 237 -27.66 -6.99 -6.68
C THR A 237 -27.21 -7.44 -8.07
N CYS A 238 -26.08 -8.12 -8.17
CA CYS A 238 -25.62 -8.67 -9.43
C CYS A 238 -26.26 -10.04 -9.66
N GLU A 239 -26.97 -10.22 -10.76
CA GLU A 239 -27.49 -11.53 -11.15
C GLU A 239 -26.33 -12.50 -11.39
N SER A 240 -26.54 -13.79 -11.10
CA SER A 240 -25.48 -14.82 -11.17
C SER A 240 -24.83 -14.93 -12.55
N GLU A 241 -25.56 -14.60 -13.61
CA GLU A 241 -25.07 -14.60 -15.00
C GLU A 241 -24.15 -13.40 -15.30
N GLN A 242 -24.18 -12.36 -14.46
CA GLN A 242 -23.39 -11.12 -14.57
C GLN A 242 -22.35 -10.97 -13.45
N ALA A 243 -22.08 -12.04 -12.68
CA ALA A 243 -21.12 -11.99 -11.58
C ALA A 243 -19.71 -11.54 -12.01
N GLN A 244 -19.33 -11.78 -13.28
CA GLN A 244 -18.03 -11.37 -13.82
C GLN A 244 -17.91 -9.89 -14.17
N SER A 245 -19.03 -9.20 -14.41
CA SER A 245 -19.09 -7.75 -14.66
C SER A 245 -19.39 -6.94 -13.40
N CYS A 246 -19.80 -7.63 -12.32
CA CYS A 246 -20.05 -7.03 -11.01
C CYS A 246 -18.79 -6.34 -10.46
N GLY A 247 -18.91 -5.08 -10.05
CA GLY A 247 -17.79 -4.29 -9.52
C GLY A 247 -16.87 -3.66 -10.57
N ASN A 248 -17.19 -3.78 -11.88
CA ASN A 248 -16.34 -3.22 -12.94
C ASN A 248 -16.21 -1.69 -12.85
N ASP A 249 -17.31 -0.97 -12.57
CA ASP A 249 -17.25 0.50 -12.46
C ASP A 249 -16.21 0.93 -11.41
N GLY A 250 -16.15 0.26 -10.26
CA GLY A 250 -15.16 0.52 -9.22
C GLY A 250 -13.73 0.25 -9.67
N ILE A 251 -13.49 -0.85 -10.38
CA ILE A 251 -12.16 -1.23 -10.90
C ILE A 251 -11.65 -0.25 -11.96
N TYR A 252 -12.55 0.12 -12.89
CA TYR A 252 -12.25 0.98 -14.05
C TYR A 252 -12.62 2.44 -13.80
N SER A 253 -12.82 2.83 -12.54
CA SER A 253 -13.05 4.20 -12.14
C SER A 253 -11.90 5.12 -12.59
N PRO A 254 -12.16 6.41 -12.83
CA PRO A 254 -11.11 7.38 -13.12
C PRO A 254 -10.08 7.39 -11.98
N ASN A 255 -8.79 7.22 -12.31
CA ASN A 255 -7.71 7.05 -11.33
C ASN A 255 -7.87 5.84 -10.40
N GLY A 256 -8.69 4.85 -10.77
CA GLY A 256 -8.89 3.61 -10.04
C GLY A 256 -7.77 2.58 -10.21
N PHE A 257 -8.00 1.38 -9.67
CA PHE A 257 -7.00 0.29 -9.63
C PHE A 257 -6.45 -0.10 -10.99
N ASN A 258 -7.31 -0.20 -12.03
CA ASN A 258 -6.87 -0.65 -13.34
C ASN A 258 -5.88 0.33 -14.00
N SER A 259 -6.14 1.63 -13.86
CA SER A 259 -5.28 2.68 -14.42
C SER A 259 -3.92 2.79 -13.71
N ASN A 260 -3.89 2.47 -12.42
CA ASN A 260 -2.71 2.56 -11.56
C ASN A 260 -2.08 1.18 -11.27
N LYS A 261 -2.35 0.17 -12.10
CA LYS A 261 -1.82 -1.20 -11.87
C LYS A 261 -0.28 -1.20 -11.87
N ILE A 262 0.30 -1.84 -10.86
CA ILE A 262 1.74 -2.08 -10.79
C ILE A 262 2.11 -3.22 -11.76
N ARG A 263 3.14 -3.00 -12.58
CA ARG A 263 3.62 -3.91 -13.63
C ARG A 263 5.15 -3.92 -13.68
N ASP A 264 5.73 -5.12 -13.64
CA ASP A 264 7.16 -5.36 -13.82
C ASP A 264 7.64 -4.81 -15.18
N GLY A 265 8.79 -4.13 -15.15
CA GLY A 265 9.39 -3.47 -16.30
C GLY A 265 8.73 -2.15 -16.72
N ASN A 266 7.62 -1.75 -16.08
CA ASN A 266 7.01 -0.45 -16.29
C ASN A 266 7.22 0.46 -15.08
N ASN A 267 6.50 0.22 -13.98
CA ASN A 267 6.59 1.02 -12.76
C ASN A 267 7.12 0.24 -11.56
N PHE A 268 7.38 -1.06 -11.74
CA PHE A 268 8.06 -1.92 -10.78
C PHE A 268 9.31 -2.47 -11.47
N HIS A 269 10.46 -2.35 -10.82
CA HIS A 269 11.76 -2.67 -11.42
C HIS A 269 12.55 -3.56 -10.47
N MET A 270 12.88 -4.78 -10.89
CA MET A 270 13.89 -5.61 -10.21
C MET A 270 15.27 -5.33 -10.79
N HIS A 271 16.26 -5.11 -9.93
CA HIS A 271 17.62 -4.74 -10.29
C HIS A 271 18.57 -5.93 -10.12
N TYR A 272 19.45 -6.17 -11.09
CA TYR A 272 20.31 -7.36 -11.12
C TYR A 272 21.78 -7.04 -11.36
N ILE A 273 22.66 -7.90 -10.86
CA ILE A 273 24.09 -7.95 -11.19
C ILE A 273 24.33 -9.05 -12.22
N GLN A 274 25.01 -8.74 -13.32
CA GLN A 274 25.32 -9.72 -14.36
C GLN A 274 26.59 -10.51 -14.06
N LYS A 275 27.63 -9.85 -13.54
CA LYS A 275 28.92 -10.47 -13.24
C LYS A 275 29.49 -9.96 -11.94
N ILE A 276 30.17 -10.84 -11.20
CA ILE A 276 30.83 -10.51 -9.94
C ILE A 276 32.35 -10.69 -10.08
N ILE A 277 33.10 -9.71 -9.58
CA ILE A 277 34.53 -9.80 -9.35
C ILE A 277 34.80 -9.67 -7.84
N PHE A 278 35.76 -10.44 -7.36
CA PHE A 278 36.38 -10.21 -6.05
C PHE A 278 37.90 -10.27 -6.15
N TYR A 279 38.57 -9.49 -5.32
CA TYR A 279 40.02 -9.46 -5.17
C TYR A 279 40.42 -10.03 -3.81
N ALA A 280 41.43 -10.90 -3.78
CA ALA A 280 41.91 -11.52 -2.55
C ALA A 280 43.36 -12.00 -2.66
N LYS A 281 44.00 -12.29 -1.53
CA LYS A 281 45.37 -12.78 -1.47
C LYS A 281 45.43 -14.27 -1.78
N VAL A 282 46.23 -14.63 -2.77
CA VAL A 282 46.46 -16.02 -3.19
C VAL A 282 47.86 -16.44 -2.76
N PHE A 283 47.94 -17.52 -2.01
CA PHE A 283 49.21 -18.07 -1.50
C PHE A 283 50.05 -18.66 -2.63
N THR A 284 51.33 -18.30 -2.69
CA THR A 284 52.26 -18.73 -3.77
C THR A 284 53.07 -19.97 -3.42
N GLY A 285 52.88 -20.57 -2.24
CA GLY A 285 53.55 -21.82 -1.86
C GLY A 285 54.97 -21.67 -1.32
N SER A 286 55.75 -20.66 -1.74
CA SER A 286 57.18 -20.58 -1.34
C SER A 286 57.96 -19.31 -1.72
N THR A 287 57.40 -18.34 -2.43
CA THR A 287 58.13 -17.11 -2.84
C THR A 287 57.87 -15.94 -1.87
N LEU A 288 58.84 -15.05 -1.65
CA LEU A 288 58.63 -13.79 -0.93
C LEU A 288 58.29 -12.68 -1.95
N PRO A 289 57.17 -11.94 -1.80
CA PRO A 289 56.15 -12.07 -0.76
C PRO A 289 55.27 -13.34 -0.94
N PRO A 290 54.82 -13.98 0.16
CA PRO A 290 54.13 -15.28 0.15
C PRO A 290 52.73 -15.26 -0.47
N TYR A 291 52.28 -14.08 -0.90
CA TYR A 291 50.98 -13.88 -1.52
C TYR A 291 51.09 -12.88 -2.67
N TYR A 292 50.26 -13.07 -3.69
CA TYR A 292 49.94 -12.04 -4.68
C TYR A 292 48.45 -11.69 -4.61
N LEU A 293 48.08 -10.53 -5.16
CA LEU A 293 46.68 -10.14 -5.29
C LEU A 293 46.06 -10.86 -6.49
N GLY A 294 45.23 -11.87 -6.22
CA GLY A 294 44.40 -12.52 -7.22
C GLY A 294 43.10 -11.77 -7.44
N LYS A 295 42.47 -12.02 -8.59
CA LYS A 295 41.09 -11.64 -8.89
C LYS A 295 40.37 -12.80 -9.54
N SER A 296 39.06 -12.91 -9.37
CA SER A 296 38.26 -13.90 -10.10
C SER A 296 38.37 -13.65 -11.61
N ASN A 297 38.97 -14.60 -12.33
CA ASN A 297 39.15 -14.54 -13.77
C ASN A 297 38.89 -15.93 -14.40
N PRO A 298 37.84 -16.10 -15.23
CA PRO A 298 36.88 -15.07 -15.64
C PRO A 298 36.05 -14.54 -14.46
N PRO A 299 35.43 -13.35 -14.58
CA PRO A 299 34.42 -12.89 -13.63
C PRO A 299 33.32 -13.95 -13.45
N MET A 300 32.78 -14.04 -12.24
CA MET A 300 31.71 -14.99 -11.94
C MET A 300 30.44 -14.54 -12.64
N ASP A 301 29.95 -15.35 -13.58
CA ASP A 301 28.80 -15.03 -14.41
C ASP A 301 27.49 -15.42 -13.72
N MET A 302 26.73 -14.42 -13.30
CA MET A 302 25.45 -14.63 -12.59
C MET A 302 24.32 -14.99 -13.54
N THR A 303 24.49 -14.75 -14.85
CA THR A 303 23.48 -15.07 -15.86
C THR A 303 23.33 -16.57 -16.11
N THR A 304 24.29 -17.35 -15.64
CA THR A 304 24.27 -18.82 -15.73
C THR A 304 23.22 -19.45 -14.82
N MET A 305 22.87 -18.78 -13.70
CA MET A 305 21.86 -19.26 -12.76
C MET A 305 20.47 -18.68 -13.03
N ASP A 306 20.41 -17.39 -13.39
CA ASP A 306 19.20 -16.69 -13.82
C ASP A 306 19.57 -15.80 -15.00
N PRO A 307 18.92 -15.91 -16.17
CA PRO A 307 19.21 -15.05 -17.33
C PRO A 307 19.18 -13.55 -17.05
N LYS A 308 18.45 -13.10 -16.02
CA LYS A 308 18.40 -11.70 -15.59
C LYS A 308 19.61 -11.29 -14.75
N GLY A 309 20.37 -12.23 -14.20
CA GLY A 309 21.49 -12.03 -13.28
C GLY A 309 21.11 -12.25 -11.81
N LEU A 310 21.99 -11.86 -10.89
CA LEU A 310 21.76 -11.96 -9.45
C LEU A 310 20.96 -10.76 -8.95
N PHE A 311 19.77 -11.01 -8.40
CA PHE A 311 18.91 -9.97 -7.82
C PHE A 311 19.64 -9.13 -6.76
N GLN A 312 19.30 -7.84 -6.66
CA GLN A 312 19.84 -6.92 -5.64
C GLN A 312 18.76 -6.28 -4.79
N LEU A 313 17.78 -5.67 -5.45
CA LEU A 313 16.64 -5.01 -4.82
C LEU A 313 15.55 -4.82 -5.88
N ALA A 314 14.35 -4.48 -5.44
CA ALA A 314 13.26 -4.09 -6.30
C ALA A 314 12.71 -2.71 -5.91
N THR A 315 12.42 -1.88 -6.89
CA THR A 315 11.88 -0.54 -6.68
C THR A 315 10.51 -0.38 -7.34
N VAL A 316 9.75 0.59 -6.85
CA VAL A 316 8.54 1.07 -7.51
C VAL A 316 8.73 2.55 -7.77
N GLU A 317 8.28 3.04 -8.92
CA GLU A 317 8.44 4.45 -9.27
C GLU A 317 7.69 5.38 -8.30
N ASN A 318 8.24 6.59 -8.12
CA ASN A 318 7.68 7.57 -7.17
C ASN A 318 6.25 7.97 -7.51
N GLY A 319 5.92 8.16 -8.79
CA GLY A 319 4.59 8.60 -9.22
C GLY A 319 3.49 7.63 -8.77
N PRO A 320 3.55 6.34 -9.14
CA PRO A 320 2.59 5.34 -8.68
C PRO A 320 2.48 5.24 -7.17
N LEU A 321 3.60 5.26 -6.43
CA LEU A 321 3.56 5.20 -4.96
C LEU A 321 2.91 6.43 -4.34
N GLN A 322 3.15 7.61 -4.90
CA GLN A 322 2.48 8.84 -4.50
C GLN A 322 0.96 8.70 -4.75
N THR A 323 0.55 8.23 -5.92
CA THR A 323 -0.87 7.99 -6.23
C THR A 323 -1.52 7.02 -5.25
N PHE A 324 -0.85 5.90 -4.93
CA PHE A 324 -1.36 4.95 -3.92
C PHE A 324 -1.38 5.54 -2.50
N GLY A 325 -0.43 6.40 -2.15
CA GLY A 325 -0.37 7.04 -0.85
C GLY A 325 -1.40 8.15 -0.64
N GLU A 326 -1.62 8.97 -1.67
CA GLU A 326 -2.66 10.00 -1.70
C GLU A 326 -4.06 9.40 -1.75
N GLY A 327 -4.18 8.23 -2.39
CA GLY A 327 -5.36 7.39 -2.44
C GLY A 327 -6.03 7.35 -3.81
N LEU A 328 -6.60 6.19 -4.12
CA LEU A 328 -7.39 5.96 -5.33
C LEU A 328 -8.87 6.24 -5.04
N ASP A 329 -9.53 6.90 -5.98
CA ASP A 329 -10.97 7.10 -5.95
C ASP A 329 -11.67 5.92 -6.64
N VAL A 330 -12.57 5.25 -5.91
CA VAL A 330 -13.31 4.09 -6.39
C VAL A 330 -14.79 4.46 -6.47
N TYR A 331 -15.27 4.68 -7.70
CA TYR A 331 -16.68 4.98 -7.98
C TYR A 331 -17.40 3.75 -8.50
N GLN A 332 -18.48 3.34 -7.83
CA GLN A 332 -19.25 2.17 -8.26
C GLN A 332 -20.69 2.56 -8.50
N GLY A 333 -21.16 2.34 -9.74
CA GLY A 333 -22.55 2.54 -10.11
C GLY A 333 -23.42 1.40 -9.61
N TRP A 334 -24.67 1.72 -9.30
CA TRP A 334 -25.70 0.74 -8.96
C TRP A 334 -27.05 1.20 -9.52
N ASP A 335 -27.95 0.24 -9.74
CA ASP A 335 -29.28 0.52 -10.27
C ASP A 335 -30.30 0.63 -9.15
N ALA A 336 -30.88 1.82 -9.01
CA ALA A 336 -31.91 2.08 -8.03
C ALA A 336 -33.20 1.31 -8.39
N PRO A 337 -33.82 0.62 -7.42
CA PRO A 337 -35.07 -0.10 -7.65
C PRO A 337 -36.22 0.87 -7.93
N SER A 338 -37.26 0.39 -8.62
CA SER A 338 -38.50 1.14 -8.76
C SER A 338 -39.16 1.38 -7.39
N ASN A 339 -39.79 2.54 -7.26
CA ASN A 339 -40.51 2.99 -6.07
C ASN A 339 -41.98 3.24 -6.40
N TYR A 340 -42.81 3.25 -5.36
CA TYR A 340 -44.25 3.51 -5.46
C TYR A 340 -44.61 4.84 -6.16
N PHE A 341 -43.76 5.87 -6.06
CA PHE A 341 -44.00 7.19 -6.66
C PHE A 341 -43.54 7.31 -8.12
N ASN A 342 -43.05 6.22 -8.71
CA ASN A 342 -42.53 6.18 -10.08
C ASN A 342 -41.41 7.22 -10.36
N ILE A 343 -40.65 7.59 -9.32
CA ILE A 343 -39.53 8.52 -9.43
C ILE A 343 -38.32 7.79 -10.03
N ASN A 344 -37.76 8.29 -11.13
CA ASN A 344 -36.57 7.69 -11.74
C ASN A 344 -35.28 8.16 -11.05
N PHE A 345 -34.91 7.48 -9.96
CA PHE A 345 -33.67 7.78 -9.24
C PHE A 345 -32.41 7.55 -10.06
N ASN A 346 -32.45 6.67 -11.08
CA ASN A 346 -31.31 6.43 -11.95
C ASN A 346 -30.93 7.66 -12.80
N GLN A 347 -31.91 8.51 -13.11
CA GLN A 347 -31.67 9.79 -13.80
C GLN A 347 -31.41 10.94 -12.83
N LEU A 348 -32.12 10.98 -11.70
CA LEU A 348 -32.07 12.10 -10.76
C LEU A 348 -30.79 12.11 -9.90
N ALA A 349 -30.27 10.95 -9.52
CA ALA A 349 -29.13 10.82 -8.62
C ALA A 349 -27.86 10.34 -9.34
N LYS A 350 -27.74 10.58 -10.64
CA LYS A 350 -26.60 10.12 -11.43
C LYS A 350 -25.29 10.77 -10.97
N CYS A 351 -24.25 9.98 -10.89
CA CYS A 351 -22.87 10.45 -10.79
C CYS A 351 -22.28 10.68 -12.18
N ASN A 352 -21.31 11.58 -12.29
CA ASN A 352 -20.66 11.89 -13.56
C ASN A 352 -19.79 10.73 -14.04
N GLU A 353 -19.21 9.99 -13.10
CA GLU A 353 -18.20 8.96 -13.31
C GLU A 353 -18.82 7.66 -13.86
N THR A 354 -20.04 7.35 -13.43
CA THR A 354 -20.72 6.09 -13.78
C THR A 354 -21.95 6.30 -14.65
N GLY A 355 -22.48 7.53 -14.73
CA GLY A 355 -23.75 7.83 -15.41
C GLY A 355 -24.99 7.28 -14.69
N ARG A 356 -24.81 6.72 -13.49
CA ARG A 356 -25.82 6.07 -12.64
C ARG A 356 -25.70 6.56 -11.20
N PRO A 357 -26.66 6.30 -10.30
CA PRO A 357 -26.43 6.44 -8.88
C PRO A 357 -25.16 5.69 -8.50
N CYS A 358 -24.29 6.34 -7.75
CA CYS A 358 -23.02 5.74 -7.35
C CYS A 358 -22.77 5.85 -5.86
N VAL A 359 -21.90 4.97 -5.40
CA VAL A 359 -21.20 5.07 -4.13
C VAL A 359 -19.72 5.31 -4.43
N HIS A 360 -19.03 5.95 -3.50
CA HIS A 360 -17.64 6.37 -3.64
C HIS A 360 -16.89 5.95 -2.40
N ALA A 361 -15.67 5.44 -2.59
CA ALA A 361 -14.73 5.22 -1.51
C ALA A 361 -13.35 5.69 -1.98
N LYS A 362 -12.63 6.39 -1.10
CA LYS A 362 -11.23 6.71 -1.32
C LYS A 362 -10.36 5.74 -0.51
N ILE A 363 -9.41 5.07 -1.17
CA ILE A 363 -8.60 4.01 -0.57
C ILE A 363 -7.11 4.26 -0.81
N ALA A 364 -6.30 4.20 0.23
CA ALA A 364 -4.87 4.52 0.14
C ALA A 364 -3.98 3.45 0.79
N ALA A 365 -2.77 3.28 0.26
CA ALA A 365 -1.68 2.54 0.87
C ALA A 365 -0.71 3.53 1.52
N GLN A 366 -0.87 3.77 2.82
CA GLN A 366 -0.09 4.78 3.53
C GLN A 366 1.07 4.15 4.30
N CYS A 367 2.22 4.81 4.26
CA CYS A 367 3.37 4.47 5.10
C CYS A 367 3.82 5.72 5.89
N PRO A 368 4.57 5.56 7.00
CA PRO A 368 4.94 6.69 7.85
C PRO A 368 5.77 7.78 7.16
N GLN A 369 6.45 7.47 6.05
CA GLN A 369 7.37 8.39 5.37
C GLN A 369 6.75 9.14 4.18
N LEU A 370 5.49 8.86 3.83
CA LEU A 370 4.82 9.34 2.61
C LEU A 370 4.86 10.87 2.42
N LYS A 371 4.96 11.65 3.50
CA LYS A 371 4.86 13.12 3.46
C LYS A 371 6.18 13.86 3.20
N THR A 372 7.30 13.16 3.10
CA THR A 372 8.64 13.77 3.17
C THR A 372 9.39 13.57 1.85
N ASP A 373 9.00 14.30 0.80
CA ASP A 373 9.77 14.38 -0.46
C ASP A 373 9.76 13.12 -1.34
N GLY A 374 8.59 12.52 -1.57
CA GLY A 374 8.46 11.37 -2.48
C GLY A 374 9.08 10.08 -1.94
N ASN A 375 9.51 10.08 -0.68
CA ASN A 375 10.00 8.90 0.01
C ASN A 375 8.86 7.92 0.27
N ASN A 376 9.05 6.72 -0.27
CA ASN A 376 7.97 5.79 -0.52
C ASN A 376 8.14 4.49 0.27
N CYS A 377 8.90 4.45 1.37
CA CYS A 377 9.06 3.28 2.26
C CYS A 377 9.48 1.95 1.60
N VAL A 378 9.63 1.86 0.28
CA VAL A 378 10.15 0.72 -0.48
C VAL A 378 11.64 0.93 -0.70
N TRP A 379 12.02 2.12 -1.17
CA TRP A 379 13.39 2.57 -1.35
C TRP A 379 13.44 4.12 -1.42
N PRO A 380 14.47 4.82 -0.91
CA PRO A 380 15.76 4.37 -0.36
C PRO A 380 15.76 4.04 1.13
N ASN A 381 14.64 4.23 1.84
CA ASN A 381 14.52 3.92 3.27
C ASN A 381 13.47 2.82 3.51
N PRO A 382 13.75 1.56 3.12
CA PRO A 382 12.83 0.43 3.21
C PRO A 382 12.24 0.27 4.61
N THR A 383 10.95 0.55 4.77
CA THR A 383 10.20 0.48 6.03
C THR A 383 8.88 -0.27 5.79
N PRO A 384 8.79 -1.57 6.13
CA PRO A 384 7.64 -2.42 5.84
C PRO A 384 6.47 -2.14 6.80
N LYS A 385 5.93 -0.91 6.74
CA LYS A 385 4.85 -0.40 7.58
C LYS A 385 3.73 0.25 6.78
N TYR A 386 3.52 -0.22 5.55
CA TYR A 386 2.34 0.13 4.77
C TYR A 386 1.07 -0.38 5.44
N GLN A 387 0.06 0.47 5.42
CA GLN A 387 -1.27 0.17 5.95
C GLN A 387 -2.33 0.64 4.95
N THR A 388 -3.35 -0.19 4.79
CA THR A 388 -4.56 0.18 4.04
C THR A 388 -5.36 1.20 4.85
N ARG A 389 -5.71 2.33 4.22
CA ARG A 389 -6.54 3.38 4.81
C ARG A 389 -7.74 3.66 3.91
N LEU A 390 -8.92 3.35 4.44
CA LEU A 390 -10.19 3.59 3.77
C LEU A 390 -10.82 4.88 4.29
N TYR A 391 -11.29 5.70 3.35
CA TYR A 391 -12.06 6.91 3.57
C TYR A 391 -13.40 6.73 2.85
N PRO A 392 -14.42 6.17 3.53
CA PRO A 392 -15.73 5.87 2.94
C PRO A 392 -16.56 7.13 2.68
#